data_AF-A0A382XN08-F1
#
_entry.id   AF-A0A382XN08-F1
#
_cell.length_a   1.000
_cell.length_b   1.000
_cell.length_c   1.000
_cell.angle_alpha   90.00
_cell.angle_beta   90.00
_cell.angle_gamma   90.00
#
_symmetry.space_group_name_H-M   'P 1'
#
loop_
_entity.id
_entity.type
_entity.pdbx_description
1 polymer ?
#
loop_
_entity_poly.entity_id
_entity_poly.type
_entity_poly.pdbx_seq_one_letter_code
_entity_poly.pdbx_strand_id
1 'polypeptide(L)'
;MDRSLYKISNVNQMDPFLMTITSGSDHWMYLSSTGCLTAGRIKAEYALFPYVTDDLLHRNAHFTGPVTILRIQQDSKNYIWEPFSKHKQPFNRENNLYKNSLGDTVVFEEKNHTLGLTYSYKWQASAEYGFVRKSSLINFGEKSLQVELLDGLRNIMPDGVELRTQQEMSNLANAYKVSEYMPDANCALFFMNALLMDR
;
A
#
# COMPACT_ATOMS: atom_id res chain seq x y z
N MET A 1 4.34 10.90 -22.23
CA MET A 1 5.59 10.11 -22.35
C MET A 1 5.66 9.19 -21.17
N ASP A 2 5.69 7.88 -21.40
CA ASP A 2 6.01 6.93 -20.34
C ASP A 2 7.48 7.18 -19.95
N ARG A 3 7.72 7.60 -18.70
CA ARG A 3 9.03 8.06 -18.26
C ARG A 3 9.88 6.85 -17.89
N SER A 4 11.18 6.90 -18.18
CA SER A 4 12.13 5.86 -17.78
C SER A 4 12.10 5.67 -16.26
N LEU A 5 12.11 4.40 -15.84
CA LEU A 5 12.17 3.98 -14.45
C LEU A 5 13.54 3.38 -14.15
N TYR A 6 14.13 3.77 -13.03
CA TYR A 6 15.26 3.06 -12.45
C TYR A 6 14.75 1.85 -11.69
N LYS A 7 15.41 0.70 -11.85
CA LYS A 7 15.06 -0.57 -11.18
C LYS A 7 16.11 -0.92 -10.14
N ILE A 8 15.66 -1.22 -8.93
CA ILE A 8 16.41 -1.98 -7.93
C ILE A 8 15.86 -3.40 -7.95
N SER A 9 16.67 -4.33 -8.45
CA SER A 9 16.30 -5.76 -8.47
C SER A 9 16.53 -6.40 -7.12
N ASN A 10 15.69 -7.37 -6.74
CA ASN A 10 15.78 -8.09 -5.47
C ASN A 10 15.84 -7.16 -4.25
N VAL A 11 14.99 -6.13 -4.23
CA VAL A 11 14.97 -5.10 -3.18
C VAL A 11 14.78 -5.68 -1.78
N ASN A 12 14.14 -6.85 -1.67
CA ASN A 12 13.94 -7.59 -0.44
C ASN A 12 15.23 -8.19 0.16
N GLN A 13 16.35 -8.16 -0.56
CA GLN A 13 17.67 -8.58 -0.08
C GLN A 13 18.49 -7.42 0.51
N MET A 14 17.93 -6.20 0.52
CA MET A 14 18.54 -5.02 1.12
C MET A 14 17.86 -4.71 2.45
N ASP A 15 18.59 -4.04 3.35
CA ASP A 15 17.95 -3.43 4.52
C ASP A 15 16.87 -2.44 4.06
N PRO A 16 15.71 -2.38 4.74
CA PRO A 16 14.68 -1.42 4.43
C PRO A 16 15.21 0.02 4.43
N PHE A 17 14.79 0.81 3.45
CA PHE A 17 15.18 2.22 3.35
C PHE A 17 13.96 3.09 3.06
N LEU A 18 14.05 4.35 3.49
CA LEU A 18 12.98 5.33 3.34
C LEU A 18 13.06 6.03 1.99
N MET A 19 11.90 6.29 1.41
CA MET A 19 11.72 7.07 0.20
C MET A 19 10.62 8.11 0.39
N THR A 20 10.58 9.09 -0.51
CA THR A 20 9.47 10.02 -0.66
C THR A 20 8.95 10.05 -2.08
N ILE A 21 7.65 10.32 -2.28
CA ILE A 21 7.07 10.68 -3.58
C ILE A 21 6.92 12.20 -3.65
N THR A 22 7.45 12.80 -4.72
CA THR A 22 7.29 14.23 -4.97
C THR A 22 5.91 14.51 -5.59
N SER A 23 5.36 15.68 -5.30
CA SER A 23 4.09 16.15 -5.87
C SER A 23 4.23 17.59 -6.36
N GLY A 24 3.58 17.91 -7.47
CA GLY A 24 3.42 19.30 -7.92
C GLY A 24 2.33 20.08 -7.18
N SER A 25 1.70 19.46 -6.17
CA SER A 25 0.65 20.03 -5.31
C SER A 25 1.08 19.88 -3.83
N ASP A 26 0.12 19.90 -2.93
CA ASP A 26 0.19 19.76 -1.48
C ASP A 26 0.30 18.32 -0.95
N HIS A 27 0.64 17.32 -1.77
CA HIS A 27 0.75 15.93 -1.28
C HIS A 27 2.11 15.66 -0.65
N TRP A 28 2.11 14.86 0.41
CA TRP A 28 3.31 14.29 0.99
C TRP A 28 3.13 12.77 1.14
N MET A 29 4.17 12.00 0.85
CA MET A 29 4.22 10.56 1.10
C MET A 29 5.63 10.16 1.49
N TYR A 30 5.73 9.45 2.61
CA TYR A 30 6.94 8.77 3.05
C TYR A 30 6.66 7.28 3.05
N LEU A 31 7.48 6.51 2.36
CA LEU A 31 7.27 5.08 2.19
C LEU A 31 8.57 4.30 2.34
N SER A 32 8.47 3.15 2.97
CA SER A 32 9.54 2.18 3.10
C SER A 32 9.65 1.35 1.81
N SER A 33 10.85 0.88 1.48
CA SER A 33 11.06 -0.14 0.44
C SER A 33 10.34 -1.47 0.73
N THR A 34 9.81 -1.65 1.95
CA THR A 34 8.93 -2.77 2.33
C THR A 34 7.47 -2.58 1.91
N GLY A 35 7.07 -1.41 1.40
CA GLY A 35 5.70 -1.11 0.96
C GLY A 35 4.82 -0.41 2.00
N CYS A 36 5.24 -0.37 3.27
CA CYS A 36 4.58 0.44 4.30
C CYS A 36 4.72 1.93 3.98
N LEU A 37 3.72 2.74 4.32
CA LEU A 37 3.72 4.17 4.05
C LEU A 37 2.93 4.97 5.07
N THR A 38 3.31 6.24 5.19
CA THR A 38 2.45 7.33 5.65
C THR A 38 2.30 8.33 4.51
N ALA A 39 1.09 8.86 4.32
CA ALA A 39 0.80 9.80 3.25
C ALA A 39 -0.34 10.72 3.66
N GLY A 40 -0.42 11.91 3.08
CA GLY A 40 -1.49 12.87 3.31
C GLY A 40 -1.33 14.11 2.46
N ARG A 41 -2.14 15.14 2.76
CA ARG A 41 -2.07 16.45 2.08
C ARG A 41 -1.86 17.56 3.09
N ILE A 42 -1.17 18.63 2.70
CA ILE A 42 -0.92 19.85 3.48
C ILE A 42 -0.06 19.64 4.74
N LYS A 43 -0.54 18.85 5.71
CA LYS A 43 0.08 18.63 7.01
C LYS A 43 -0.24 17.23 7.57
N ALA A 44 0.47 16.83 8.62
CA ALA A 44 0.39 15.48 9.19
C ALA A 44 -0.99 15.14 9.79
N GLU A 45 -1.76 16.13 10.23
CA GLU A 45 -3.12 15.95 10.75
C GLU A 45 -4.12 15.50 9.68
N TYR A 46 -3.81 15.72 8.39
CA TYR A 46 -4.63 15.26 7.26
C TYR A 46 -4.00 14.03 6.60
N ALA A 47 -3.43 13.16 7.42
CA ALA A 47 -2.85 11.90 6.99
C ALA A 47 -3.94 10.92 6.54
N LEU A 48 -3.73 10.28 5.39
CA LEU A 48 -4.48 9.13 4.89
C LEU A 48 -4.07 7.83 5.62
N PHE A 49 -2.82 7.73 6.05
CA PHE A 49 -2.28 6.61 6.81
C PHE A 49 -1.51 7.14 8.03
N PRO A 50 -1.53 6.45 9.19
CA PRO A 50 -0.93 6.94 10.43
C PRO A 50 0.46 7.57 10.23
N TYR A 51 0.68 8.74 10.81
CA TYR A 51 1.95 9.46 10.72
C TYR A 51 2.90 8.98 11.80
N VAL A 52 3.81 8.08 11.41
CA VAL A 52 4.76 7.41 12.30
C VAL A 52 6.19 7.61 11.83
N THR A 53 7.14 7.33 12.72
CA THR A 53 8.57 7.34 12.43
C THR A 53 8.94 6.26 11.41
N ASP A 54 10.05 6.46 10.71
CA ASP A 54 10.52 5.59 9.63
C ASP A 54 10.88 4.18 10.13
N ASP A 55 11.44 4.05 11.34
CA ASP A 55 11.70 2.76 11.96
C ASP A 55 10.43 1.90 12.11
N LEU A 56 9.28 2.53 12.41
CA LEU A 56 7.98 1.87 12.44
C LEU A 56 7.48 1.55 11.03
N LEU A 57 7.70 2.43 10.04
CA LEU A 57 7.37 2.13 8.64
C LEU A 57 8.12 0.88 8.14
N HIS A 58 9.41 0.74 8.45
CA HIS A 58 10.20 -0.41 8.04
C HIS A 58 9.68 -1.74 8.63
N ARG A 59 9.15 -1.71 9.85
CA ARG A 59 8.65 -2.89 10.57
C ARG A 59 7.20 -3.24 10.20
N ASN A 60 6.34 -2.26 9.91
CA ASN A 60 4.88 -2.41 9.89
C ASN A 60 4.22 -2.60 8.51
N ALA A 61 4.95 -3.07 7.49
CA ALA A 61 4.40 -3.28 6.14
C ALA A 61 3.17 -4.20 6.07
N HIS A 62 2.94 -5.03 7.08
CA HIS A 62 1.76 -5.90 7.17
C HIS A 62 0.51 -5.23 7.75
N PHE A 63 0.64 -4.06 8.37
CA PHE A 63 -0.48 -3.42 9.08
C PHE A 63 -1.03 -2.20 8.36
N THR A 64 -0.19 -1.44 7.64
CA THR A 64 -0.58 -0.17 7.00
C THR A 64 -0.26 -0.20 5.51
N GLY A 65 -1.20 0.28 4.70
CA GLY A 65 -1.00 0.44 3.26
C GLY A 65 -1.53 -0.73 2.43
N PRO A 66 -0.92 -1.01 1.26
CA PRO A 66 -1.38 -2.03 0.33
C PRO A 66 -1.51 -3.43 0.96
N VAL A 67 -2.54 -4.15 0.53
CA VAL A 67 -2.71 -5.58 0.77
C VAL A 67 -3.20 -6.25 -0.50
N THR A 68 -2.59 -7.39 -0.82
CA THR A 68 -2.98 -8.20 -1.98
C THR A 68 -2.86 -9.67 -1.60
N ILE A 69 -3.95 -10.41 -1.76
CA ILE A 69 -4.00 -11.86 -1.56
C ILE A 69 -4.67 -12.46 -2.78
N LEU A 70 -4.00 -13.45 -3.38
CA LEU A 70 -4.48 -14.16 -4.55
C LEU A 70 -4.70 -15.63 -4.19
N ARG A 71 -5.87 -16.15 -4.51
CA ARG A 71 -6.13 -17.59 -4.54
C ARG A 71 -6.08 -18.05 -5.99
N ILE A 72 -5.13 -18.92 -6.30
CA ILE A 72 -4.86 -19.41 -7.66
C ILE A 72 -5.21 -20.89 -7.71
N GLN A 73 -6.07 -21.27 -8.65
CA GLN A 73 -6.37 -22.67 -8.94
C GLN A 73 -5.55 -23.14 -10.15
N GLN A 74 -4.67 -24.11 -9.93
CA GLN A 74 -3.78 -24.67 -10.96
C GLN A 74 -3.61 -26.18 -10.76
N ASP A 75 -3.79 -26.97 -11.83
CA ASP A 75 -3.57 -28.43 -11.83
C ASP A 75 -4.28 -29.16 -10.66
N SER A 76 -5.54 -28.79 -10.41
CA SER A 76 -6.38 -29.29 -9.31
C SER A 76 -5.88 -28.96 -7.89
N LYS A 77 -4.91 -28.05 -7.76
CA LYS A 77 -4.41 -27.52 -6.49
C LYS A 77 -4.80 -26.05 -6.32
N ASN A 78 -5.00 -25.64 -5.08
CA ASN A 78 -5.23 -24.26 -4.70
C ASN A 78 -3.97 -23.71 -4.02
N TYR A 79 -3.46 -22.59 -4.55
CA TYR A 79 -2.33 -21.85 -4.03
C TYR A 79 -2.81 -20.52 -3.45
N ILE A 80 -2.23 -20.11 -2.32
CA ILE A 80 -2.41 -18.76 -1.78
C ILE A 80 -1.09 -18.02 -1.95
N TRP A 81 -1.12 -16.94 -2.70
CA TRP A 81 0.01 -16.05 -2.90
C TRP A 81 -0.31 -14.67 -2.32
N GLU A 82 0.60 -14.15 -1.51
CA GLU A 82 0.50 -12.82 -0.89
C GLU A 82 1.75 -12.05 -1.31
N PRO A 83 1.69 -11.29 -2.43
CA PRO A 83 2.79 -10.49 -2.90
C PRO A 83 3.35 -9.59 -1.80
N PHE A 84 4.68 -9.44 -1.75
CA PHE A 84 5.41 -8.62 -0.79
C PHE A 84 5.32 -9.08 0.67
N SER A 85 4.70 -10.25 0.94
CA SER A 85 4.65 -10.80 2.28
C SER A 85 6.04 -11.21 2.77
N LYS A 86 6.41 -10.76 3.98
CA LYS A 86 7.60 -11.24 4.71
C LYS A 86 7.45 -12.70 5.18
N HIS A 87 6.23 -13.25 5.20
CA HIS A 87 6.03 -14.64 5.54
C HIS A 87 6.63 -15.56 4.48
N LYS A 88 7.21 -16.68 4.91
CA LYS A 88 7.78 -17.67 4.00
C LYS A 88 6.65 -18.32 3.20
N GLN A 89 6.70 -18.18 1.87
CA GLN A 89 5.80 -18.83 0.94
C GLN A 89 6.58 -19.85 0.09
N PRO A 90 5.95 -20.95 -0.36
CA PRO A 90 6.63 -22.02 -1.11
C PRO A 90 6.84 -21.67 -2.60
N PHE A 91 7.20 -20.41 -2.89
CA PHE A 91 7.33 -19.90 -4.25
C PHE A 91 8.72 -19.32 -4.50
N ASN A 92 9.18 -19.44 -5.74
CA ASN A 92 10.32 -18.69 -6.24
C ASN A 92 9.85 -17.26 -6.63
N ARG A 93 10.32 -16.26 -5.88
CA ARG A 93 9.86 -14.87 -5.97
C ARG A 93 11.01 -13.90 -6.20
N GLU A 94 10.77 -12.91 -7.06
CA GLU A 94 11.68 -11.79 -7.32
C GLU A 94 10.94 -10.49 -7.00
N ASN A 95 11.43 -9.72 -6.02
CA ASN A 95 10.86 -8.43 -5.65
C ASN A 95 11.69 -7.30 -6.24
N ASN A 96 11.06 -6.45 -7.03
CA ASN A 96 11.69 -5.31 -7.68
C ASN A 96 11.01 -4.02 -7.25
N LEU A 97 11.81 -2.97 -7.16
CA LEU A 97 11.34 -1.63 -6.87
C LEU A 97 11.77 -0.70 -8.00
N TYR A 98 10.85 0.14 -8.45
CA TYR A 98 11.09 1.09 -9.51
C TYR A 98 10.77 2.50 -9.05
N LYS A 99 11.57 3.48 -9.51
CA LYS A 99 11.30 4.89 -9.29
C LYS A 99 11.71 5.70 -10.52
N ASN A 100 10.94 6.70 -10.90
CA ASN A 100 11.33 7.59 -11.99
C ASN A 100 12.29 8.69 -11.52
N SER A 101 12.90 9.39 -12.48
CA SER A 101 13.88 10.45 -12.20
C SER A 101 13.31 11.66 -11.44
N LEU A 102 12.03 12.00 -11.63
CA LEU A 102 11.38 13.09 -10.89
C LEU A 102 10.94 12.68 -9.48
N GLY A 103 10.93 11.38 -9.20
CA GLY A 103 10.51 10.81 -7.94
C GLY A 103 9.00 10.88 -7.67
N ASP A 104 8.17 11.28 -8.64
CA ASP A 104 6.71 11.38 -8.52
C ASP A 104 5.98 10.03 -8.70
N THR A 105 6.73 8.99 -9.09
CA THR A 105 6.21 7.65 -9.33
C THR A 105 7.13 6.61 -8.69
N VAL A 106 6.53 5.69 -7.95
CA VAL A 106 7.18 4.47 -7.41
C VAL A 106 6.34 3.25 -7.78
N VAL A 107 6.99 2.15 -8.13
CA VAL A 107 6.34 0.89 -8.50
C VAL A 107 6.96 -0.25 -7.70
N PHE A 108 6.11 -1.06 -7.07
CA PHE A 108 6.50 -2.31 -6.43
C PHE A 108 6.08 -3.44 -7.36
N GLU A 109 6.96 -4.40 -7.59
CA GLU A 109 6.71 -5.58 -8.41
C GLU A 109 7.17 -6.83 -7.68
N GLU A 110 6.35 -7.87 -7.68
CA GLU A 110 6.77 -9.22 -7.33
C GLU A 110 6.46 -10.16 -8.48
N LYS A 111 7.49 -10.81 -9.01
CA LYS A 111 7.37 -11.89 -9.98
C LYS A 111 7.39 -13.22 -9.24
N ASN A 112 6.34 -14.00 -9.40
CA ASN A 112 6.24 -15.37 -8.89
C ASN A 112 6.51 -16.34 -10.03
N HIS A 113 7.76 -16.81 -10.11
CA HIS A 113 8.24 -17.72 -11.14
C HIS A 113 7.62 -19.12 -11.03
N THR A 114 7.18 -19.51 -9.83
CA THR A 114 6.49 -20.79 -9.61
C THR A 114 5.09 -20.80 -10.21
N LEU A 115 4.37 -19.67 -10.12
CA LEU A 115 2.99 -19.55 -10.63
C LEU A 115 2.92 -18.94 -12.04
N GLY A 116 4.01 -18.39 -12.57
CA GLY A 116 4.00 -17.68 -13.86
C GLY A 116 3.22 -16.35 -13.79
N LEU A 117 3.19 -15.71 -12.62
CA LEU A 117 2.42 -14.48 -12.37
C LEU A 117 3.32 -13.33 -11.93
N THR A 118 3.04 -12.12 -12.42
CA THR A 118 3.64 -10.88 -11.90
C THR A 118 2.54 -10.01 -11.33
N TYR A 119 2.70 -9.59 -10.08
CA TYR A 119 1.85 -8.59 -9.46
C TYR A 119 2.66 -7.32 -9.25
N SER A 120 2.07 -6.18 -9.59
CA SER A 120 2.68 -4.88 -9.34
C SER A 120 1.66 -3.83 -8.96
N TYR A 121 2.09 -2.83 -8.21
CA TYR A 121 1.30 -1.61 -8.01
C TYR A 121 2.19 -0.38 -8.06
N LYS A 122 1.62 0.73 -8.55
CA LYS A 122 2.26 2.04 -8.59
C LYS A 122 1.48 3.08 -7.82
N TRP A 123 2.19 3.98 -7.16
CA TRP A 123 1.64 5.17 -6.50
C TRP A 123 1.93 6.42 -7.32
N GLN A 124 0.93 7.28 -7.45
CA GLN A 124 1.01 8.61 -8.07
C GLN A 124 0.12 9.61 -7.31
N ALA A 125 0.48 10.88 -7.30
CA ALA A 125 -0.37 11.95 -6.78
C ALA A 125 -1.21 12.60 -7.89
N SER A 126 -2.42 13.02 -7.56
CA SER A 126 -3.35 13.77 -8.40
C SER A 126 -3.91 14.94 -7.61
N ALA A 127 -3.78 16.17 -8.12
CA ALA A 127 -4.34 17.36 -7.48
C ALA A 127 -5.84 17.22 -7.20
N GLU A 128 -6.57 16.62 -8.14
CA GLU A 128 -8.02 16.45 -8.11
C GLU A 128 -8.46 15.23 -7.29
N TYR A 129 -7.77 14.10 -7.43
CA TYR A 129 -8.22 12.80 -6.88
C TYR A 129 -7.42 12.30 -5.67
N GLY A 130 -6.42 13.05 -5.21
CA GLY A 130 -5.55 12.62 -4.11
C GLY A 130 -4.52 11.59 -4.56
N PHE A 131 -4.39 10.49 -3.82
CA PHE A 131 -3.44 9.42 -4.16
C PHE A 131 -4.08 8.35 -5.04
N VAL A 132 -3.40 8.03 -6.14
CA VAL A 132 -3.85 7.01 -7.09
C VAL A 132 -2.92 5.81 -7.02
N ARG A 133 -3.46 4.67 -6.60
CA ARG A 133 -2.81 3.35 -6.68
C ARG A 133 -3.30 2.61 -7.91
N LYS A 134 -2.40 2.23 -8.81
CA LYS A 134 -2.75 1.41 -9.99
C LYS A 134 -2.09 0.04 -9.84
N SER A 135 -2.90 -1.00 -9.74
CA SER A 135 -2.46 -2.40 -9.63
C SER A 135 -2.48 -3.08 -11.00
N SER A 136 -1.60 -4.06 -11.21
CA SER A 136 -1.55 -4.90 -12.40
C SER A 136 -1.20 -6.33 -12.03
N LEU A 137 -1.95 -7.29 -12.55
CA LEU A 137 -1.67 -8.72 -12.47
C LEU A 137 -1.47 -9.26 -13.88
N ILE A 138 -0.29 -9.81 -14.15
CA ILE A 138 0.10 -10.31 -15.47
C ILE A 138 0.38 -11.79 -15.36
N ASN A 139 -0.30 -12.58 -16.20
CA ASN A 139 0.04 -13.98 -16.44
C ASN A 139 1.05 -14.05 -17.58
N PHE A 140 2.27 -14.53 -17.28
CA PHE A 140 3.32 -14.78 -18.26
C PHE A 140 3.60 -16.28 -18.44
N GLY A 141 2.79 -17.14 -17.81
CA GLY A 141 2.79 -18.58 -18.04
C GLY A 141 2.02 -18.98 -19.29
N GLU A 142 2.12 -20.25 -19.66
CA GLU A 142 1.47 -20.80 -20.84
C GLU A 142 -0.01 -21.17 -20.62
N LYS A 143 -0.41 -21.37 -19.36
CA LYS A 143 -1.75 -21.82 -18.98
C LYS A 143 -2.61 -20.64 -18.55
N SER A 144 -3.90 -20.68 -18.90
CA SER A 144 -4.90 -19.83 -18.26
C SER A 144 -5.08 -20.25 -16.80
N LEU A 145 -5.26 -19.28 -15.91
CA LEU A 145 -5.35 -19.49 -14.47
C LEU A 145 -6.66 -18.88 -13.96
N GLN A 146 -7.37 -19.61 -13.11
CA GLN A 146 -8.46 -19.04 -12.33
C GLN A 146 -7.88 -18.38 -11.08
N VAL A 147 -8.17 -17.09 -10.93
CA VAL A 147 -7.65 -16.26 -9.85
C VAL A 147 -8.80 -15.58 -9.14
N GLU A 148 -8.83 -15.71 -7.82
CA GLU A 148 -9.63 -14.85 -6.96
C GLU A 148 -8.71 -13.87 -6.24
N LEU A 149 -9.11 -12.60 -6.24
CA LEU A 149 -8.29 -11.49 -5.80
C LEU A 149 -8.96 -10.75 -4.64
N LEU A 150 -8.20 -10.58 -3.56
CA LEU A 150 -8.44 -9.56 -2.56
C LEU A 150 -7.32 -8.52 -2.70
N ASP A 151 -7.65 -7.31 -3.10
CA ASP A 151 -6.70 -6.21 -3.26
C ASP A 151 -7.27 -4.93 -2.64
N GLY A 152 -6.44 -4.18 -1.91
CA GLY A 152 -6.90 -2.95 -1.29
C GLY A 152 -5.86 -2.27 -0.42
N LEU A 153 -6.35 -1.48 0.52
CA LEU A 153 -5.57 -0.69 1.46
C LEU A 153 -6.06 -0.98 2.89
N ARG A 154 -5.13 -0.96 3.85
CA ARG A 154 -5.41 -1.18 5.29
C ARG A 154 -4.96 0.01 6.12
N ASN A 155 -5.60 0.14 7.28
CA ASN A 155 -5.29 1.15 8.30
C ASN A 155 -5.40 2.58 7.74
N ILE A 156 -6.48 2.82 6.98
CA ILE A 156 -6.84 4.15 6.50
C ILE A 156 -7.30 4.99 7.70
N MET A 157 -6.78 6.20 7.81
CA MET A 157 -7.14 7.14 8.85
C MET A 157 -8.49 7.79 8.53
N PRO A 158 -9.41 7.89 9.50
CA PRO A 158 -10.54 8.79 9.38
C PRO A 158 -10.08 10.24 9.57
N ASP A 159 -10.87 11.16 9.02
CA ASP A 159 -10.69 12.59 9.27
C ASP A 159 -10.92 12.95 10.75
N GLY A 160 -10.27 14.03 11.20
CA GLY A 160 -10.47 14.60 12.53
C GLY A 160 -9.72 13.92 13.68
N VAL A 161 -8.84 12.95 13.42
CA VAL A 161 -7.95 12.39 14.45
C VAL A 161 -6.73 13.28 14.61
N GLU A 162 -6.59 13.91 15.78
CA GLU A 162 -5.40 14.70 16.08
C GLU A 162 -4.12 13.85 16.05
N LEU A 163 -3.03 14.46 15.58
CA LEU A 163 -1.73 13.78 15.43
C LEU A 163 -1.26 13.14 16.74
N ARG A 164 -1.35 13.90 17.84
CA ARG A 164 -0.95 13.41 19.17
C ARG A 164 -1.80 12.22 19.60
N THR A 165 -3.11 12.30 19.42
CA THR A 165 -4.03 11.21 19.75
C THR A 165 -3.73 9.97 18.93
N GLN A 166 -3.40 10.12 17.64
CA GLN A 166 -2.99 8.99 16.82
C GLN A 166 -1.70 8.35 17.33
N GLN A 167 -0.71 9.14 17.72
CA GLN A 167 0.63 8.65 18.09
C GLN A 167 0.70 8.09 19.52
N GLU A 168 -0.01 8.70 20.47
CA GLU A 168 0.06 8.36 21.89
C GLU A 168 -1.13 7.50 22.36
N MET A 169 -2.28 7.62 21.69
CA MET A 169 -3.57 7.08 22.15
C MET A 169 -4.34 6.37 21.02
N SER A 170 -3.64 5.68 20.12
CA SER A 170 -4.26 5.03 18.95
C SER A 170 -5.41 4.09 19.31
N ASN A 171 -5.32 3.40 20.45
CA ASN A 171 -6.36 2.49 20.94
C ASN A 171 -7.65 3.25 21.29
N LEU A 172 -7.52 4.44 21.89
CA LEU A 172 -8.64 5.33 22.14
C LEU A 172 -9.27 5.75 20.82
N ALA A 173 -8.46 6.25 19.86
CA ALA A 173 -8.98 6.65 18.55
C ALA A 173 -9.72 5.49 17.85
N ASN A 174 -9.16 4.27 17.90
CA ASN A 174 -9.75 3.08 17.29
C ASN A 174 -11.16 2.75 17.80
N ALA A 175 -11.49 3.09 19.06
CA ALA A 175 -12.83 2.86 19.61
C ALA A 175 -13.93 3.73 18.97
N TYR A 176 -13.54 4.80 18.25
CA TYR A 176 -14.45 5.78 17.64
C TYR A 176 -14.42 5.73 16.10
N LYS A 177 -13.52 4.94 15.50
CA LYS A 177 -13.42 4.83 14.04
C LYS A 177 -14.61 4.08 13.48
N VAL A 178 -15.18 4.63 12.41
CA VAL A 178 -16.22 4.00 11.61
C VAL A 178 -15.75 3.87 10.18
N SER A 179 -16.06 2.74 9.56
CA SER A 179 -15.80 2.46 8.15
C SER A 179 -17.07 1.94 7.50
N GLU A 180 -17.55 2.63 6.48
CA GLU A 180 -18.79 2.28 5.78
C GLU A 180 -18.54 2.14 4.29
N TYR A 181 -19.26 1.21 3.65
CA TYR A 181 -19.31 1.08 2.20
C TYR A 181 -20.61 1.70 1.69
N MET A 182 -20.50 2.64 0.76
CA MET A 182 -21.62 3.28 0.08
C MET A 182 -21.81 2.63 -1.31
N PRO A 183 -22.83 1.76 -1.50
CA PRO A 183 -23.00 1.04 -2.76
C PRO A 183 -23.29 1.96 -3.95
N ASP A 184 -24.05 3.04 -3.73
CA ASP A 184 -24.49 3.94 -4.81
C ASP A 184 -23.33 4.73 -5.44
N ALA A 185 -22.30 5.03 -4.64
CA ALA A 185 -21.09 5.72 -5.08
C ALA A 185 -19.90 4.76 -5.34
N ASN A 186 -20.04 3.48 -4.99
CA ASN A 186 -18.96 2.50 -4.95
C ASN A 186 -17.72 3.02 -4.19
N CYS A 187 -17.95 3.68 -3.06
CA CYS A 187 -16.94 4.34 -2.24
C CYS A 187 -16.96 3.79 -0.81
N ALA A 188 -15.80 3.86 -0.15
CA ALA A 188 -15.71 3.64 1.29
C ALA A 188 -15.55 4.99 2.01
N LEU A 189 -16.24 5.17 3.13
CA LEU A 189 -16.12 6.30 4.02
C LEU A 189 -15.37 5.89 5.28
N PHE A 190 -14.45 6.74 5.74
CA PHE A 190 -13.70 6.59 6.98
C PHE A 190 -13.88 7.85 7.81
N PHE A 191 -14.56 7.74 8.95
CA PHE A 191 -14.87 8.89 9.80
C PHE A 191 -14.88 8.50 11.29
N MET A 192 -14.98 9.50 12.16
CA MET A 192 -15.13 9.34 13.60
C MET A 192 -16.61 9.46 13.99
N ASN A 193 -17.15 8.55 14.78
CA ASN A 193 -18.55 8.65 15.24
C ASN A 193 -18.79 9.79 16.24
N ALA A 194 -17.73 10.29 16.88
CA ALA A 194 -17.72 11.48 17.71
C ALA A 194 -16.33 12.11 17.70
N LEU A 195 -16.27 13.44 17.90
CA LEU A 195 -15.00 14.13 18.14
C LEU A 195 -14.47 13.75 19.52
N LEU A 196 -13.18 13.42 19.58
CA LEU A 196 -12.48 13.22 20.84
C LEU A 196 -12.23 14.59 21.45
N MET A 197 -13.08 14.99 22.38
CA MET A 197 -12.91 16.20 23.17
C MET A 197 -12.66 15.80 24.62
N ASP A 198 -11.54 16.28 25.17
CA ASP A 198 -11.37 16.32 26.62
C ASP A 198 -12.17 17.50 27.18
N ARG A 199 -12.69 17.37 28.40
CA ARG A 199 -13.47 18.43 29.07
C ARG A 199 -12.57 19.43 29.77
#